data_AF-A0A0M9BKL6-F1
#
_entry.id   AF-A0A0M9BKL6-F1
#
_cell.length_a   1.000
_cell.length_b   1.000
_cell.length_c   1.000
_cell.angle_alpha   90.00
_cell.angle_beta   90.00
_cell.angle_gamma   90.00
#
_symmetry.space_group_name_H-M   'P 1'
#
loop_
_entity.id
_entity.type
_entity.pdbx_description
1 polymer ?
#
loop_
_entity_poly.entity_id
_entity_poly.type
_entity_poly.pdbx_seq_one_letter_code
_entity_poly.pdbx_strand_id
1 'polypeptide(L)'
;MDSMTYYVSVMGRSVIPDPYATSYEWVIQATPQEAEQLLGLLNLMQEKEEEAFPGMVFPWPDTPEESVNRAYEAVLQQVYREIYRLGTPETRYQIEQST
;
A
#
# COMPACT_ATOMS: atom_id res chain seq x y z
N MET A 1 7.28 22.36 1.83
CA MET A 1 5.86 21.97 1.97
C MET A 1 5.69 21.47 3.38
N ASP A 2 4.62 21.90 4.04
CA ASP A 2 4.37 21.49 5.42
C ASP A 2 3.90 20.04 5.46
N SER A 3 4.43 19.29 6.42
CA SER A 3 4.03 17.91 6.68
C SER A 3 2.81 17.89 7.61
N MET A 4 1.88 16.97 7.37
CA MET A 4 0.77 16.71 8.27
C MET A 4 0.57 15.23 8.51
N THR A 5 -0.26 14.90 9.50
CA THR A 5 -0.58 13.52 9.83
C THR A 5 -1.62 12.98 8.85
N TYR A 6 -1.34 11.80 8.31
CA TYR A 6 -2.27 11.03 7.50
C TYR A 6 -2.49 9.65 8.10
N TYR A 7 -3.68 9.13 7.86
CA TYR A 7 -4.14 7.82 8.27
C TYR A 7 -4.27 6.97 7.02
N VAL A 8 -3.56 5.83 7.02
CA VAL A 8 -3.41 4.97 5.85
C VAL A 8 -4.15 3.66 6.08
N SER A 9 -5.01 3.31 5.14
CA SER A 9 -5.53 1.95 5.02
C SER A 9 -4.99 1.29 3.76
N VAL A 10 -4.13 0.29 3.94
CA VAL A 10 -3.64 -0.56 2.86
C VAL A 10 -4.80 -1.38 2.31
N MET A 11 -5.61 -1.98 3.19
CA MET A 11 -6.78 -2.77 2.77
C MET A 11 -7.86 -1.92 2.10
N GLY A 12 -8.09 -0.70 2.59
CA GLY A 12 -9.06 0.24 2.03
C GLY A 12 -8.55 1.11 0.88
N ARG A 13 -7.27 0.99 0.50
CA ARG A 13 -6.59 1.83 -0.51
C ARG A 13 -6.80 3.33 -0.27
N SER A 14 -6.57 3.78 0.96
CA SER A 14 -6.81 5.18 1.34
C SER A 14 -5.65 5.81 2.09
N VAL A 15 -5.46 7.11 1.87
CA VAL A 15 -4.52 7.98 2.59
C VAL A 15 -5.24 9.30 2.84
N ILE A 16 -5.72 9.50 4.08
CA ILE A 16 -6.58 10.66 4.39
C ILE A 16 -6.14 11.36 5.68
N PRO A 17 -6.36 12.68 5.81
CA PRO A 17 -5.99 13.44 7.01
C PRO A 17 -7.04 13.34 8.13
N ASP A 18 -8.11 12.56 7.97
CA ASP A 18 -9.20 12.41 8.94
C ASP A 18 -9.23 10.98 9.52
N PRO A 19 -8.97 10.78 10.83
CA PRO A 19 -8.97 9.47 11.46
C PRO A 19 -10.36 8.85 11.63
N TYR A 20 -11.44 9.62 11.45
CA TYR A 20 -12.81 9.16 11.68
C TYR A 20 -13.57 8.84 10.39
N ALA A 21 -13.01 9.21 9.23
CA ALA A 21 -13.67 9.00 7.94
C ALA A 21 -13.59 7.54 7.46
N THR A 22 -12.54 6.80 7.83
CA THR A 22 -12.41 5.35 7.53
C THR A 22 -11.51 4.66 8.54
N SER A 23 -11.64 3.34 8.66
CA SER A 23 -10.67 2.51 9.36
C SER A 23 -9.28 2.66 8.72
N TYR A 24 -8.24 2.65 9.54
CA TYR A 24 -6.84 2.75 9.12
C TYR A 24 -5.99 1.74 9.88
N GLU A 25 -4.85 1.37 9.31
CA GLU A 25 -3.87 0.49 9.96
C GLU A 25 -2.59 1.25 10.36
N TRP A 26 -2.24 2.32 9.64
CA TRP A 26 -0.98 3.02 9.83
C TRP A 26 -1.16 4.53 9.94
N VAL A 27 -0.25 5.15 10.67
CA VAL A 27 -0.18 6.62 10.83
C VAL A 27 1.16 7.11 10.31
N ILE A 28 1.12 8.09 9.41
CA ILE A 28 2.31 8.67 8.77
C ILE A 28 2.35 10.19 8.93
N GLN A 29 3.55 10.75 8.81
CA GLN A 29 3.79 12.17 8.63
C GLN A 29 4.33 12.41 7.23
N ALA A 30 3.56 13.14 6.42
CA ALA A 30 3.86 13.32 5.02
C ALA A 30 3.45 14.72 4.53
N THR A 31 4.14 15.21 3.51
CA THR A 31 3.63 16.31 2.68
C THR A 31 2.45 15.82 1.82
N PRO A 32 1.59 16.73 1.31
CA PRO A 32 0.51 16.35 0.40
C PRO A 32 0.96 15.54 -0.82
N GLN A 33 2.15 15.85 -1.35
CA GLN A 33 2.76 15.17 -2.48
C GLN A 33 3.16 13.73 -2.12
N GLU A 34 3.75 13.53 -0.94
CA GLU A 34 4.12 12.19 -0.47
C GLU A 34 2.87 11.34 -0.16
N ALA A 35 1.81 11.96 0.37
CA ALA A 35 0.53 11.27 0.58
C ALA A 35 -0.12 10.84 -0.76
N GLU A 36 -0.07 11.71 -1.77
CA GLU A 36 -0.56 11.41 -3.13
C GLU A 36 0.29 10.31 -3.79
N GLN A 37 1.61 10.31 -3.60
CA GLN A 37 2.50 9.24 -4.08
C GLN A 37 2.17 7.89 -3.44
N LEU A 38 1.94 7.86 -2.13
CA LEU A 38 1.54 6.63 -1.43
C LEU A 38 0.18 6.13 -1.92
N LEU A 39 -0.79 7.03 -2.13
CA LEU A 39 -2.07 6.68 -2.72
C LEU A 39 -1.91 6.07 -4.13
N GLY A 40 -0.99 6.62 -4.94
CA GLY A 40 -0.63 6.07 -6.24
C GLY A 40 -0.12 4.62 -6.16
N LEU A 41 0.74 4.32 -5.17
CA LEU A 41 1.23 2.95 -4.94
C LEU A 41 0.09 1.99 -4.52
N LEU A 42 -0.86 2.45 -3.69
CA LEU A 42 -2.03 1.66 -3.30
C LEU A 42 -2.96 1.36 -4.48
N ASN A 43 -3.15 2.33 -5.38
CA ASN A 43 -3.92 2.13 -6.60
C ASN A 43 -3.23 1.14 -7.56
N LEU A 44 -1.91 1.25 -7.70
CA LEU A 44 -1.13 0.30 -8.51
C LEU A 44 -1.21 -1.12 -7.92
N MET A 45 -1.19 -1.25 -6.58
CA MET A 45 -1.36 -2.54 -5.92
C MET A 45 -2.71 -3.18 -6.26
N GLN A 46 -3.78 -2.38 -6.27
CA GLN A 46 -5.11 -2.84 -6.69
C GLN A 46 -5.12 -3.27 -8.17
N GLU A 47 -4.51 -2.49 -9.07
CA GLU A 47 -4.38 -2.86 -10.48
C GLU A 47 -3.68 -4.22 -10.65
N LYS A 48 -2.59 -4.46 -9.90
CA LYS A 48 -1.86 -5.74 -9.97
C LYS A 48 -2.62 -6.91 -9.37
N GLU A 49 -3.42 -6.67 -8.34
CA GLU A 49 -4.36 -7.66 -7.80
C GLU A 49 -5.45 -8.03 -8.82
N GLU A 50 -6.02 -7.03 -9.49
CA GLU A 50 -7.03 -7.24 -10.54
C GLU A 50 -6.45 -7.94 -11.78
N GLU A 51 -5.20 -7.66 -12.17
CA GLU A 51 -4.49 -8.37 -13.25
C GLU A 51 -4.19 -9.84 -12.89
N ALA A 52 -3.99 -10.15 -11.61
CA ALA A 52 -3.77 -11.53 -11.13
C ALA A 52 -5.05 -12.38 -11.18
N PHE A 53 -6.20 -11.74 -10.96
CA PHE A 53 -7.48 -12.44 -10.78
C PHE A 53 -7.91 -13.29 -11.99
N PRO A 54 -7.80 -12.82 -13.26
CA PRO A 54 -8.11 -13.63 -14.43
C PRO A 54 -7.26 -14.90 -14.54
N GLY A 55 -5.97 -14.84 -14.18
CA GLY A 55 -5.08 -16.01 -14.20
C GLY A 55 -5.40 -17.05 -13.12
N MET A 56 -5.98 -16.63 -12.00
CA MET A 56 -6.39 -17.50 -10.89
C MET A 56 -7.76 -18.17 -11.16
N VAL A 57 -8.70 -17.46 -11.80
CA VAL A 57 -10.04 -17.98 -12.12
C VAL A 57 -10.08 -18.76 -13.44
N PHE A 58 -9.30 -18.32 -14.43
CA PHE A 58 -9.10 -19.00 -15.71
C PHE A 58 -7.61 -19.19 -15.93
N PRO A 59 -7.03 -20.37 -15.68
CA PRO A 59 -5.61 -20.58 -15.96
C PRO A 59 -5.38 -20.57 -17.47
N TRP A 60 -4.83 -19.47 -18.01
CA TRP A 60 -4.33 -19.42 -19.39
C TRP A 60 -2.97 -20.12 -19.41
N PRO A 61 -2.73 -21.09 -20.31
CA PRO A 61 -1.50 -21.88 -20.31
C PRO A 61 -0.21 -21.04 -20.50
N ASP A 62 -0.33 -19.82 -21.02
CA ASP A 62 0.79 -18.97 -21.42
C ASP A 62 1.15 -17.87 -20.39
N THR A 63 0.40 -17.73 -19.29
CA THR A 63 0.71 -16.73 -18.23
C THR A 63 1.23 -17.45 -16.99
N PRO A 64 2.54 -17.39 -16.67
CA PRO A 64 3.06 -18.02 -15.47
C PRO A 64 2.48 -17.31 -14.23
N GLU A 65 1.76 -18.04 -13.39
CA GLU A 65 1.19 -17.57 -12.12
C GLU A 65 2.25 -16.87 -11.24
N GLU A 66 3.49 -17.38 -11.26
CA GLU A 66 4.66 -16.80 -10.58
C GLU A 66 5.01 -15.37 -11.04
N SER A 67 4.69 -14.98 -12.28
CA SER A 67 5.04 -13.66 -12.82
C SER A 67 4.10 -12.57 -12.32
N VAL A 68 2.80 -12.87 -12.20
CA VAL A 68 1.79 -11.91 -11.75
C VAL A 68 1.82 -11.76 -10.23
N ASN A 69 1.99 -12.87 -9.50
CA ASN A 69 2.16 -12.83 -8.04
C ASN A 69 3.39 -12.00 -7.64
N ARG A 70 4.50 -12.11 -8.38
CA ARG A 70 5.69 -11.27 -8.13
C ARG A 70 5.46 -9.78 -8.37
N ALA A 71 4.60 -9.40 -9.31
CA ALA A 71 4.28 -7.99 -9.57
C ALA A 71 3.50 -7.39 -8.40
N TYR A 72 2.46 -8.09 -7.92
CA TYR A 72 1.71 -7.69 -6.73
C TYR A 72 2.61 -7.60 -5.49
N GLU A 73 3.40 -8.62 -5.21
CA GLU A 73 4.33 -8.65 -4.08
C GLU A 73 5.34 -7.48 -4.13
N ALA A 74 5.87 -7.17 -5.31
CA ALA A 74 6.82 -6.08 -5.49
C ALA A 74 6.19 -4.71 -5.18
N VAL A 75 4.92 -4.49 -5.53
CA VAL A 75 4.20 -3.25 -5.21
C VAL A 75 3.85 -3.21 -3.72
N LEU A 76 3.41 -4.33 -3.14
CA LEU A 76 3.12 -4.43 -1.71
C LEU A 76 4.36 -4.08 -0.85
N GLN A 77 5.53 -4.59 -1.22
CA GLN A 77 6.79 -4.24 -0.55
C GLN A 77 7.14 -2.75 -0.68
N GLN A 78 6.82 -2.11 -1.80
CA GLN A 78 7.02 -0.67 -1.99
C GLN A 78 6.08 0.15 -1.11
N VAL A 79 4.81 -0.24 -1.01
CA VAL A 79 3.83 0.38 -0.10
C VAL A 79 4.34 0.36 1.34
N TYR A 80 4.73 -0.81 1.86
CA TYR A 80 5.22 -0.91 3.24
C TYR A 80 6.54 -0.17 3.47
N ARG A 81 7.41 -0.12 2.47
CA ARG A 81 8.65 0.68 2.55
C ARG A 81 8.36 2.17 2.67
N GLU A 82 7.40 2.68 1.91
CA GLU A 82 6.99 4.08 2.00
C GLU A 82 6.27 4.39 3.31
N ILE A 83 5.40 3.50 3.78
CA ILE A 83 4.77 3.63 5.11
C ILE A 83 5.84 3.64 6.21
N TYR A 84 6.89 2.81 6.12
CA TYR A 84 7.99 2.84 7.08
C TYR A 84 8.78 4.16 7.02
N ARG A 85 9.07 4.66 5.82
CA ARG A 85 9.80 5.92 5.61
C ARG A 85 9.04 7.12 6.21
N LEU A 86 7.74 7.19 5.94
CA LEU A 86 6.86 8.29 6.36
C LEU A 86 6.23 8.06 7.75
N GLY A 87 6.32 6.83 8.28
CA GLY A 87 5.67 6.42 9.51
C GLY A 87 6.20 7.13 10.74
N THR A 88 5.30 7.31 11.72
CA THR A 88 5.68 7.73 13.07
C THR A 88 6.59 6.67 13.73
N PRO A 89 7.28 7.00 14.84
CA PRO A 89 8.08 6.02 15.58
C PRO A 89 7.29 4.76 15.96
N GLU A 90 6.02 4.92 16.32
CA GLU A 90 5.11 3.81 16.66
C GLU A 90 4.82 2.94 15.44
N THR A 91 4.51 3.55 14.28
CA THR A 91 4.27 2.83 13.03
C THR A 91 5.49 2.02 12.61
N ARG A 92 6.70 2.59 12.70
CA ARG A 92 7.95 1.87 12.38
C ARG A 92 8.15 0.68 13.30
N TYR A 93 7.96 0.87 14.60
CA TYR A 93 8.05 -0.20 15.59
C TYR A 93 7.06 -1.34 15.29
N GLN A 94 5.81 -1.02 14.96
CA GLN A 94 4.79 -2.02 14.62
C GLN A 94 5.15 -2.83 13.36
N ILE A 95 5.69 -2.17 12.33
CA ILE A 95 6.16 -2.84 11.10
C ILE A 95 7.34 -3.78 11.42
N GLU A 96 8.30 -3.31 12.22
CA GLU A 96 9.47 -4.11 12.63
C GLU A 96 9.09 -5.32 13.48
N GLN A 97 8.02 -5.24 14.28
CA GLN A 97 7.50 -6.38 15.05
C GLN A 97 6.64 -7.35 14.23
N SER A 98 6.22 -6.94 13.02
CA SER A 98 5.39 -7.74 12.13
C SER A 98 6.20 -8.51 11.06
N THR A 99 7.53 -8.34 11.05
CA THR A 99 8.47 -8.98 10.12
C THR A 99 9.26 -10.08 10.83
#